data_AF-A0A103EER0-F1
#
_entry.id   AF-A0A103EER0-F1
#
_cell.length_a   1.000
_cell.length_b   1.000
_cell.length_c   1.000
_cell.angle_alpha   90.00
_cell.angle_beta   90.00
_cell.angle_gamma   90.00
#
_symmetry.space_group_name_H-M   'P 1'
#
loop_
_entity.id
_entity.type
_entity.pdbx_description
1 polymer ?
#
loop_
_entity_poly.entity_id
_entity_poly.type
_entity_poly.pdbx_seq_one_letter_code
_entity_poly.pdbx_strand_id
1 'polypeptide(L)'
;MKKLDYSTDDARWAALIARDARADGAFCYAVRTTGVFCRPSCASRLPLRENVAFFADAVAARAAGYRPCKRCRPEGLPRELEIVNRACAVLDAHRQDRFTLAQLSDAVHLSPFHLQRLFKRVVGVSPRQYQAAQRGAALREALQSGAAVTRAAVDAGFNSSSRLYESVPRELGMLPSAFRRKGAGLTIAYATADTPLGMVLVAATDKGICKIAFGDAAELLVDELRASFANAALVESPERIAPFVEQINAYLSGTRERFDLPLDIAATAFQQRVWDALCRIPYGQTRSYTEIAEALGVPRAVRAVASACASNPVALAIPCHRVVQKSGSLAGYRWGLPRKAALIDAEAQRAGGEFAAALAVDDAT
;
A
#
# COMPACT_ATOMS: atom_id res chain seq x y z
N MET A 1 -20.05 4.42 -19.49
CA MET A 1 -19.38 5.72 -19.75
C MET A 1 -18.60 5.60 -21.05
N LYS A 2 -18.92 6.40 -22.08
CA LYS A 2 -18.20 6.39 -23.38
C LYS A 2 -16.73 6.72 -23.14
N LYS A 3 -15.81 5.85 -23.58
CA LYS A 3 -14.38 6.13 -23.63
C LYS A 3 -14.21 7.33 -24.56
N LEU A 4 -13.74 8.47 -24.05
CA LEU A 4 -13.42 9.63 -24.89
C LEU A 4 -12.16 9.28 -25.69
N ASP A 5 -12.28 9.27 -27.00
CA ASP A 5 -11.17 8.98 -27.92
C ASP A 5 -10.52 10.30 -28.37
N TYR A 6 -9.21 10.41 -28.17
CA TYR A 6 -8.36 11.54 -28.59
C TYR A 6 -7.30 11.09 -29.60
N SER A 7 -7.62 10.07 -30.39
CA SER A 7 -6.76 9.49 -31.43
C SER A 7 -6.48 10.46 -32.58
N THR A 8 -7.38 11.40 -32.87
CA THR A 8 -7.24 12.37 -33.96
C THR A 8 -6.86 13.77 -33.47
N ASP A 9 -6.16 14.51 -34.33
CA ASP A 9 -5.78 15.90 -34.06
C ASP A 9 -7.00 16.83 -33.94
N ASP A 10 -8.09 16.55 -34.65
CA ASP A 10 -9.33 17.32 -34.54
C ASP A 10 -10.04 17.07 -33.21
N ALA A 11 -10.05 15.83 -32.70
CA ALA A 11 -10.58 15.53 -31.38
C ALA A 11 -9.75 16.20 -30.27
N ARG A 12 -8.41 16.20 -30.41
CA ARG A 12 -7.50 16.91 -29.50
C ARG A 12 -7.71 18.41 -29.54
N TRP A 13 -7.93 18.97 -30.73
CA TRP A 13 -8.23 20.39 -30.90
C TRP A 13 -9.58 20.79 -30.30
N ALA A 14 -10.62 19.99 -30.48
CA ALA A 14 -11.91 20.21 -29.84
C ALA A 14 -11.80 20.18 -28.30
N ALA A 15 -11.05 19.20 -27.75
CA ALA A 15 -10.79 19.11 -26.32
C ALA A 15 -9.99 20.31 -25.77
N LEU A 16 -9.05 20.84 -26.56
CA LEU A 16 -8.30 22.05 -26.24
C LEU A 16 -9.21 23.29 -26.17
N ILE A 17 -10.07 23.50 -27.18
CA ILE A 17 -11.02 24.62 -27.20
C ILE A 17 -11.96 24.55 -26.00
N ALA A 18 -12.46 23.34 -25.71
CA ALA A 18 -13.35 23.09 -24.58
C ALA A 18 -12.64 23.14 -23.21
N ARG A 19 -11.29 23.21 -23.19
CA ARG A 19 -10.45 23.08 -21.98
C ARG A 19 -10.83 21.85 -21.14
N ASP A 20 -11.02 20.72 -21.81
CA ASP A 20 -11.53 19.50 -21.18
C ASP A 20 -10.51 18.91 -20.19
N ALA A 21 -10.81 19.01 -18.89
CA ALA A 21 -9.98 18.44 -17.83
C ALA A 21 -9.86 16.91 -17.89
N ARG A 22 -10.77 16.21 -18.60
CA ARG A 22 -10.71 14.76 -18.80
C ARG A 22 -9.68 14.36 -19.86
N ALA A 23 -9.21 15.31 -20.67
CA ALA A 23 -8.14 15.10 -21.64
C ALA A 23 -6.75 15.28 -21.04
N ASP A 24 -6.64 15.82 -19.82
CA ASP A 24 -5.38 15.95 -19.11
C ASP A 24 -4.76 14.57 -18.87
N GLY A 25 -3.52 14.38 -19.35
CA GLY A 25 -2.79 13.10 -19.26
C GLY A 25 -3.04 12.15 -20.42
N ALA A 26 -4.02 12.42 -21.30
CA ALA A 26 -4.20 11.68 -22.55
C ALA A 26 -3.30 12.23 -23.69
N PHE A 27 -3.06 13.54 -23.69
CA PHE A 27 -2.11 14.20 -24.59
C PHE A 27 -1.65 15.54 -24.00
N CYS A 28 -0.59 16.12 -24.58
CA CYS A 28 -0.14 17.49 -24.34
C CYS A 28 -0.18 18.28 -25.66
N TYR A 29 -0.31 19.61 -25.58
CA TYR A 29 -0.17 20.48 -26.75
C TYR A 29 0.97 21.46 -26.56
N ALA A 30 1.69 21.78 -27.63
CA ALA A 30 2.76 22.77 -27.62
C ALA A 30 2.50 23.87 -28.64
N VAL A 31 2.93 25.08 -28.28
CA VAL A 31 2.75 26.29 -29.10
C VAL A 31 4.08 26.64 -29.74
N ARG A 32 4.19 26.47 -31.06
CA ARG A 32 5.40 26.65 -31.87
C ARG A 32 6.05 28.01 -31.65
N THR A 33 5.26 29.07 -31.65
CA THR A 33 5.75 30.45 -31.52
C THR A 33 6.32 30.80 -30.15
N THR A 34 5.89 30.12 -29.08
CA THR A 34 6.35 30.41 -27.71
C THR A 34 7.35 29.37 -27.20
N GLY A 35 7.45 28.22 -27.86
CA GLY A 35 8.23 27.08 -27.41
C GLY A 35 7.69 26.44 -26.13
N VAL A 36 6.42 26.67 -25.76
CA VAL A 36 5.82 26.20 -24.51
C VAL A 36 4.81 25.07 -24.76
N PHE A 37 4.86 23.99 -23.98
CA PHE A 37 3.83 22.97 -23.96
C PHE A 37 2.97 22.99 -22.69
N CYS A 38 1.73 22.53 -22.81
CA CYS A 38 0.64 22.67 -21.84
C CYS A 38 -0.25 21.42 -21.82
N ARG A 39 -1.05 21.28 -20.75
CA ARG A 39 -2.16 20.33 -20.66
C ARG A 39 -3.41 20.87 -21.36
N PRO A 40 -4.31 20.03 -21.92
CA PRO A 40 -5.53 20.47 -22.61
C PRO A 40 -6.41 21.43 -21.80
N SER A 41 -6.49 21.25 -20.47
CA SER A 41 -7.28 22.13 -19.57
C SER A 41 -6.64 23.51 -19.27
N CYS A 42 -5.45 23.80 -19.81
CA CYS A 42 -4.69 24.99 -19.45
C CYS A 42 -5.46 26.28 -19.73
N ALA A 43 -5.64 27.12 -18.70
CA ALA A 43 -6.32 28.41 -18.82
C ALA A 43 -5.52 29.49 -19.59
N SER A 44 -4.40 29.15 -20.24
CA SER A 44 -3.66 30.06 -21.12
C SER A 44 -4.53 30.52 -22.29
N ARG A 45 -4.15 31.65 -22.91
CA ARG A 45 -4.82 32.14 -24.11
C ARG A 45 -4.77 31.06 -25.18
N LEU A 46 -5.91 30.82 -25.84
CA LEU A 46 -6.00 29.83 -26.90
C LEU A 46 -5.07 30.26 -28.06
N PRO A 47 -4.05 29.46 -28.40
CA PRO A 47 -3.19 29.74 -29.55
C PRO A 47 -3.94 29.55 -30.87
N LEU A 48 -3.42 30.06 -31.97
CA LEU A 48 -3.93 29.74 -33.31
C LEU A 48 -3.67 28.26 -33.64
N ARG A 49 -4.62 27.61 -34.32
CA ARG A 49 -4.58 26.17 -34.66
C ARG A 49 -3.29 25.76 -35.36
N GLU A 50 -2.85 26.56 -36.31
CA GLU A 50 -1.63 26.36 -37.11
C GLU A 50 -0.35 26.33 -36.26
N ASN A 51 -0.37 27.01 -35.11
CA ASN A 51 0.75 27.12 -34.19
C ASN A 51 0.77 26.02 -33.13
N VAL A 52 -0.15 25.05 -33.18
CA VAL A 52 -0.26 23.97 -32.20
C VAL A 52 0.27 22.65 -32.76
N ALA A 53 1.09 21.97 -31.95
CA ALA A 53 1.50 20.59 -32.15
C ALA A 53 1.01 19.75 -30.96
N PHE A 54 0.53 18.53 -31.21
CA PHE A 54 0.10 17.60 -30.17
C PHE A 54 1.15 16.52 -29.92
N PHE A 55 1.26 16.10 -28.67
CA PHE A 55 2.19 15.06 -28.21
C PHE A 55 1.45 14.07 -27.32
N ALA A 56 1.86 12.80 -27.36
CA ALA A 56 1.26 11.75 -26.54
C ALA A 56 1.40 12.05 -25.03
N ASP A 57 2.56 12.60 -24.63
CA ASP A 57 2.84 12.95 -23.25
C ASP A 57 3.83 14.13 -23.15
N ALA A 58 4.15 14.51 -21.91
CA ALA A 58 5.10 15.58 -21.62
C ALA A 58 6.55 15.22 -21.99
N VAL A 59 6.90 13.93 -21.99
CA VAL A 59 8.26 13.45 -22.32
C VAL A 59 8.53 13.68 -23.80
N ALA A 60 7.58 13.31 -24.66
CA ALA A 60 7.65 13.53 -26.11
C ALA A 60 7.72 15.03 -26.45
N ALA A 61 6.94 15.87 -25.78
CA ALA A 61 6.97 17.32 -25.98
C ALA A 61 8.34 17.93 -25.60
N ARG A 62 8.96 17.45 -24.51
CA ARG A 62 10.28 17.92 -24.09
C ARG A 62 11.41 17.43 -24.99
N ALA A 63 11.34 16.18 -25.45
CA ALA A 63 12.28 15.64 -26.43
C ALA A 63 12.25 16.44 -27.74
N ALA A 64 11.08 16.98 -28.11
CA ALA A 64 10.91 17.89 -29.25
C ALA A 64 11.33 19.36 -28.99
N GLY A 65 11.97 19.64 -27.84
CA GLY A 65 12.56 20.96 -27.53
C GLY A 65 11.61 21.97 -26.87
N TYR A 66 10.39 21.58 -26.49
CA TYR A 66 9.46 22.49 -25.84
C TYR A 66 9.68 22.56 -24.32
N ARG A 67 9.53 23.76 -23.75
CA ARG A 67 9.58 23.97 -22.29
C ARG A 67 8.20 23.83 -21.64
N PRO A 68 8.10 23.29 -20.42
CA PRO A 68 6.82 23.14 -19.73
C PRO A 68 6.22 24.50 -19.38
N CYS A 69 4.91 24.63 -19.51
CA CYS A 69 4.19 25.82 -19.10
C CYS A 69 4.26 26.01 -17.59
N LYS A 70 4.72 27.19 -17.16
CA LYS A 70 4.79 27.55 -15.73
C LYS A 70 3.41 27.67 -15.07
N ARG A 71 2.34 27.85 -15.86
CA ARG A 71 0.96 28.03 -15.37
C ARG A 71 0.26 26.71 -15.08
N CYS A 72 0.19 25.81 -16.08
CA CYS A 72 -0.45 24.51 -15.88
C CYS A 72 0.51 23.42 -15.39
N ARG A 73 1.83 23.66 -15.43
CA ARG A 73 2.89 22.73 -15.00
C ARG A 73 2.63 21.31 -15.55
N PRO A 74 2.65 21.11 -16.87
CA PRO A 74 2.21 19.86 -17.50
C PRO A 74 2.97 18.61 -17.03
N GLU A 75 4.19 18.79 -16.52
CA GLU A 75 5.03 17.73 -15.92
C GLU A 75 4.84 17.58 -14.40
N GLY A 76 4.28 18.58 -13.75
CA GLY A 76 3.98 18.57 -12.31
C GLY A 76 2.74 17.73 -12.02
N LEU A 77 2.60 17.31 -10.77
CA LEU A 77 1.34 16.71 -10.32
C LEU A 77 0.19 17.70 -10.53
N PRO A 78 -1.07 17.25 -10.66
CA PRO A 78 -2.22 18.14 -10.57
C PRO A 78 -2.07 19.11 -9.40
N ARG A 79 -2.41 20.39 -9.56
CA ARG A 79 -2.24 21.45 -8.53
C ARG A 79 -2.78 21.01 -7.17
N GLU A 80 -3.88 20.29 -7.18
CA GLU A 80 -4.50 19.62 -6.05
C GLU A 80 -3.57 18.62 -5.32
N LEU A 81 -2.88 17.75 -6.06
CA LEU A 81 -1.85 16.86 -5.52
C LEU A 81 -0.60 17.61 -5.06
N GLU A 82 -0.15 18.65 -5.77
CA GLU A 82 1.00 19.47 -5.32
C GLU A 82 0.73 20.14 -3.98
N ILE A 83 -0.52 20.57 -3.75
CA ILE A 83 -0.94 21.14 -2.48
C ILE A 83 -1.00 20.07 -1.39
N VAL A 84 -1.58 18.90 -1.68
CA VAL A 84 -1.65 17.80 -0.72
C VAL A 84 -0.27 17.24 -0.39
N ASN A 85 0.63 17.11 -1.36
CA ASN A 85 1.99 16.64 -1.11
C ASN A 85 2.80 17.65 -0.29
N ARG A 86 2.60 18.96 -0.51
CA ARG A 86 3.19 19.98 0.38
C ARG A 86 2.60 19.90 1.78
N ALA A 87 1.30 19.67 1.91
CA ALA A 87 0.67 19.45 3.22
C ALA A 87 1.25 18.21 3.90
N CYS A 88 1.36 17.07 3.20
CA CYS A 88 2.01 15.87 3.74
C CYS A 88 3.46 16.15 4.12
N ALA A 89 4.25 16.82 3.27
CA ALA A 89 5.65 17.12 3.56
C ALA A 89 5.82 17.98 4.82
N VAL A 90 4.94 18.96 5.05
CA VAL A 90 4.92 19.75 6.29
C VAL A 90 4.60 18.85 7.49
N LEU A 91 3.61 17.97 7.38
CA LEU A 91 3.28 17.03 8.46
C LEU A 91 4.39 16.00 8.72
N ASP A 92 5.05 15.51 7.66
CA ASP A 92 6.13 14.53 7.69
C ASP A 92 7.42 15.09 8.28
N ALA A 93 7.69 16.38 8.08
CA ALA A 93 8.83 17.09 8.66
C ALA A 93 8.62 17.38 10.15
N HIS A 94 7.36 17.54 10.58
CA HIS A 94 6.98 17.93 11.93
C HIS A 94 6.17 16.83 12.65
N ARG A 95 6.69 15.60 12.61
CA ARG A 95 5.97 14.40 13.11
C ARG A 95 5.58 14.46 14.59
N GLN A 96 6.32 15.24 15.37
CA GLN A 96 6.13 15.42 16.82
C GLN A 96 5.22 16.61 17.13
N ASP A 97 5.00 17.52 16.19
CA ASP A 97 4.19 18.72 16.40
C ASP A 97 2.72 18.48 16.04
N ARG A 98 1.82 19.23 16.70
CA ARG A 98 0.40 19.25 16.33
C ARG A 98 0.13 20.45 15.44
N PHE A 99 -0.02 20.21 14.13
CA PHE A 99 -0.51 21.21 13.21
C PHE A 99 -2.03 21.27 13.27
N THR A 100 -2.56 22.43 13.66
CA THR A 100 -3.97 22.73 13.43
C THR A 100 -4.25 22.79 11.94
N LEU A 101 -5.51 22.56 11.56
CA LEU A 101 -5.91 22.67 10.16
C LEU A 101 -5.66 24.08 9.60
N ALA A 102 -5.76 25.12 10.43
CA ALA A 102 -5.46 26.50 10.06
C ALA A 102 -3.96 26.70 9.74
N GLN A 103 -3.06 26.25 10.62
CA GLN A 103 -1.62 26.34 10.39
C GLN A 103 -1.16 25.56 9.15
N LEU A 104 -1.73 24.36 8.95
CA LEU A 104 -1.44 23.56 7.75
C LEU A 104 -1.97 24.24 6.49
N SER A 105 -3.12 24.92 6.60
CA SER A 105 -3.72 25.72 5.55
C SER A 105 -2.88 26.91 5.14
N ASP A 106 -2.31 27.63 6.12
CA ASP A 106 -1.42 28.76 5.87
C ASP A 106 -0.15 28.32 5.15
N ALA A 107 0.42 27.17 5.56
CA ALA A 107 1.61 26.58 4.95
C ALA A 107 1.42 26.16 3.49
N VAL A 108 0.19 25.91 3.05
CA VAL A 108 -0.12 25.51 1.66
C VAL A 108 -0.98 26.53 0.91
N HIS A 109 -1.23 27.69 1.52
CA HIS A 109 -2.03 28.80 0.98
C HIS A 109 -3.42 28.37 0.48
N LEU A 110 -4.15 27.61 1.31
CA LEU A 110 -5.54 27.23 1.06
C LEU A 110 -6.42 27.47 2.29
N SER A 111 -7.72 27.70 2.07
CA SER A 111 -8.66 27.74 3.19
C SER A 111 -8.76 26.38 3.92
N PRO A 112 -8.97 26.35 5.24
CA PRO A 112 -9.06 25.13 6.06
C PRO A 112 -10.01 24.08 5.49
N PHE A 113 -11.19 24.54 5.10
CA PHE A 113 -12.25 23.68 4.60
C PHE A 113 -11.94 23.08 3.24
N HIS A 114 -11.30 23.85 2.35
CA HIS A 114 -10.87 23.36 1.05
C HIS A 114 -9.73 22.34 1.22
N LEU A 115 -8.74 22.64 2.06
CA LEU A 115 -7.65 21.71 2.37
C LEU A 115 -8.18 20.40 2.94
N GLN A 116 -9.12 20.43 3.90
CA GLN A 116 -9.67 19.22 4.50
C GLN A 116 -10.36 18.30 3.49
N ARG A 117 -11.23 18.87 2.63
CA ARG A 117 -11.92 18.09 1.59
C ARG A 117 -10.93 17.55 0.57
N LEU A 118 -9.99 18.39 0.15
CA LEU A 118 -8.98 18.03 -0.85
C LEU A 118 -8.09 16.92 -0.34
N PHE A 119 -7.54 17.06 0.87
CA PHE A 119 -6.69 16.07 1.51
C PHE A 119 -7.42 14.74 1.71
N LYS A 120 -8.68 14.76 2.19
CA LYS A 120 -9.51 13.53 2.31
C LYS A 120 -9.76 12.86 0.96
N ARG A 121 -9.99 13.63 -0.10
CA ARG A 121 -10.18 13.09 -1.47
C ARG A 121 -8.89 12.51 -2.06
N VAL A 122 -7.73 13.08 -1.72
CA VAL A 122 -6.44 12.67 -2.29
C VAL A 122 -5.77 11.55 -1.50
N VAL A 123 -5.75 11.66 -0.17
CA VAL A 123 -5.07 10.74 0.76
C VAL A 123 -6.02 9.68 1.31
N GLY A 124 -7.34 9.91 1.26
CA GLY A 124 -8.37 8.99 1.79
C GLY A 124 -8.71 9.23 3.26
N VAL A 125 -7.91 10.03 3.99
CA VAL A 125 -8.10 10.40 5.39
C VAL A 125 -7.96 11.91 5.57
N SER A 126 -8.48 12.47 6.66
CA SER A 126 -8.29 13.90 6.96
C SER A 126 -6.85 14.22 7.41
N PRO A 127 -6.37 15.48 7.31
CA PRO A 127 -5.05 15.87 7.81
C PRO A 127 -4.83 15.54 9.29
N ARG A 128 -5.89 15.65 10.10
CA ARG A 128 -5.86 15.28 11.53
C ARG A 128 -5.64 13.78 11.72
N GLN A 129 -6.35 12.95 10.95
CA GLN A 129 -6.18 11.49 10.98
C GLN A 129 -4.81 11.06 10.44
N TYR A 130 -4.28 11.77 9.44
CA TYR A 130 -2.94 11.54 8.91
C TYR A 130 -1.86 11.78 9.98
N GLN A 131 -1.90 12.92 10.66
CA GLN A 131 -1.00 13.21 11.79
C GLN A 131 -1.17 12.20 12.94
N ALA A 132 -2.42 11.79 13.24
CA ALA A 132 -2.67 10.80 14.28
C ALA A 132 -2.07 9.43 13.93
N ALA A 133 -2.14 9.01 12.66
CA ALA A 133 -1.53 7.77 12.18
C ALA A 133 0.00 7.83 12.27
N GLN A 134 0.62 8.96 11.94
CA GLN A 134 2.06 9.17 12.08
C GLN A 134 2.53 9.15 13.52
N ARG A 135 1.84 9.86 14.42
CA ARG A 135 2.13 9.80 15.86
C ARG A 135 1.94 8.40 16.41
N GLY A 136 0.91 7.68 15.96
CA GLY A 136 0.72 6.27 16.33
C GLY A 136 1.80 5.35 15.79
N ALA A 137 2.40 5.65 14.64
CA ALA A 137 3.56 4.93 14.10
C ALA A 137 4.84 5.25 14.88
N ALA A 138 5.13 6.52 15.15
CA ALA A 138 6.27 6.97 15.93
C ALA A 138 6.20 6.46 17.39
N LEU A 139 5.01 6.45 18.00
CA LEU A 139 4.79 5.84 19.30
C LEU A 139 5.04 4.33 19.27
N ARG A 140 4.62 3.62 18.23
CA ARG A 140 4.91 2.18 18.07
C ARG A 140 6.41 1.93 17.94
N GLU A 141 7.10 2.74 17.14
CA GLU A 141 8.56 2.65 16.94
C GLU A 141 9.34 2.96 18.22
N ALA A 142 8.97 4.02 18.95
CA ALA A 142 9.58 4.38 20.24
C ALA A 142 9.31 3.33 21.34
N LEU A 143 8.13 2.71 21.34
CA LEU A 143 7.84 1.60 22.26
C LEU A 143 8.55 0.30 21.85
N GLN A 144 8.85 0.10 20.57
CA GLN A 144 9.65 -1.03 20.06
C GLN A 144 11.13 -0.90 20.44
N SER A 145 11.66 0.32 20.53
CA SER A 145 13.04 0.60 20.97
C SER A 145 13.22 0.63 22.49
N GLY A 146 12.18 0.34 23.28
CA GLY A 146 12.26 0.22 24.73
C GLY A 146 12.08 1.53 25.51
N ALA A 147 11.63 2.62 24.88
CA ALA A 147 11.37 3.87 25.58
C ALA A 147 10.17 3.75 26.55
N ALA A 148 10.31 4.36 27.74
CA ALA A 148 9.24 4.40 28.73
C ALA A 148 7.99 5.11 28.15
N VAL A 149 6.80 4.56 28.39
CA VAL A 149 5.52 4.97 27.76
C VAL A 149 5.24 6.47 27.86
N THR A 150 5.56 7.08 28.99
CA THR A 150 5.41 8.53 29.21
C THR A 150 6.35 9.34 28.34
N ARG A 151 7.60 8.89 28.18
CA ARG A 151 8.60 9.52 27.31
C ARG A 151 8.28 9.30 25.84
N ALA A 152 7.93 8.07 25.44
CA ALA A 152 7.51 7.74 24.08
C ALA A 152 6.24 8.49 23.65
N ALA A 153 5.31 8.75 24.57
CA ALA A 153 4.13 9.56 24.32
C ALA A 153 4.48 11.04 24.09
N VAL A 154 5.38 11.60 24.90
CA VAL A 154 5.88 12.98 24.73
C VAL A 154 6.68 13.09 23.42
N ASP A 155 7.58 12.14 23.15
CA ASP A 155 8.38 12.07 21.92
C ASP A 155 7.52 11.85 20.67
N ALA A 156 6.34 11.24 20.81
CA ALA A 156 5.35 11.11 19.75
C ALA A 156 4.32 12.27 19.69
N GLY A 157 4.52 13.35 20.46
CA GLY A 157 3.71 14.57 20.39
C GLY A 157 2.38 14.54 21.18
N PHE A 158 2.26 13.66 22.18
CA PHE A 158 1.10 13.62 23.09
C PHE A 158 1.36 14.44 24.36
N ASN A 159 0.82 15.66 24.43
CA ASN A 159 1.04 16.59 25.55
C ASN A 159 0.32 16.22 26.87
N SER A 160 -0.47 15.13 26.93
CA SER A 160 -0.94 14.58 28.21
C SER A 160 -1.28 13.09 28.12
N SER A 161 -1.04 12.36 29.21
CA SER A 161 -1.44 10.97 29.38
C SER A 161 -2.95 10.76 29.26
N SER A 162 -3.77 11.71 29.72
CA SER A 162 -5.24 11.67 29.64
C SER A 162 -5.76 11.74 28.20
N ARG A 163 -5.21 12.61 27.35
CA ARG A 163 -5.63 12.72 25.94
C ARG A 163 -5.20 11.52 25.10
N LEU A 164 -4.13 10.83 25.50
CA LEU A 164 -3.70 9.56 24.89
C LEU A 164 -4.70 8.42 25.13
N TYR A 165 -5.41 8.39 26.27
CA TYR A 165 -6.47 7.42 26.51
C TYR A 165 -7.79 7.77 25.79
N GLU A 166 -8.10 9.06 25.60
CA GLU A 166 -9.33 9.51 24.92
C GLU A 166 -9.27 9.46 23.39
N SER A 167 -8.13 9.83 22.76
CA SER A 167 -8.07 10.00 21.31
C SER A 167 -7.64 8.75 20.54
N VAL A 168 -6.89 7.84 21.17
CA VAL A 168 -6.32 6.65 20.52
C VAL A 168 -7.38 5.63 20.07
N PRO A 169 -8.45 5.33 20.84
CA PRO A 169 -9.47 4.36 20.40
C PRO A 169 -10.21 4.79 19.13
N ARG A 170 -10.49 6.10 18.97
CA ARG A 170 -11.19 6.65 17.79
C ARG A 170 -10.28 6.96 16.60
N GLU A 171 -9.03 7.35 16.83
CA GLU A 171 -8.11 7.76 15.76
C GLU A 171 -7.19 6.63 15.26
N LEU A 172 -6.96 5.57 16.04
CA LEU A 172 -6.19 4.38 15.64
C LEU A 172 -7.05 3.12 15.43
N GLY A 173 -8.34 3.15 15.78
CA GLY A 173 -9.23 1.98 15.68
C GLY A 173 -8.88 0.86 16.66
N MET A 174 -8.10 1.16 17.71
CA MET A 174 -7.61 0.19 18.69
C MET A 174 -7.48 0.85 20.07
N LEU A 175 -7.87 0.12 21.12
CA LEU A 175 -7.55 0.48 22.50
C LEU A 175 -6.04 0.28 22.74
N PRO A 176 -5.31 1.27 23.29
CA PRO A 176 -3.88 1.13 23.65
C PRO A 176 -3.60 -0.11 24.51
N SER A 177 -4.57 -0.56 25.30
CA SER A 177 -4.47 -1.72 26.18
C SER A 177 -4.29 -3.05 25.44
N ALA A 178 -4.84 -3.21 24.23
CA ALA A 178 -4.67 -4.42 23.42
C ALA A 178 -3.23 -4.53 22.87
N PHE A 179 -2.61 -3.39 22.53
CA PHE A 179 -1.20 -3.31 22.11
C PHE A 179 -0.25 -3.38 23.32
N ARG A 180 -0.63 -2.74 24.44
CA ARG A 180 0.15 -2.67 25.69
C ARG A 180 0.41 -4.05 26.30
N ARG A 181 -0.42 -5.03 25.98
CA ARG A 181 -0.25 -6.35 26.56
C ARG A 181 0.81 -7.20 25.88
N LYS A 182 1.32 -6.95 24.66
CA LYS A 182 2.22 -7.92 23.96
C LYS A 182 1.78 -9.39 24.17
N GLY A 183 0.47 -9.64 24.16
CA GLY A 183 -0.14 -10.93 24.47
C GLY A 183 -0.32 -11.29 25.95
N ALA A 184 -0.27 -10.35 26.89
CA ALA A 184 -0.51 -10.61 28.32
C ALA A 184 -1.89 -11.23 28.56
N GLY A 185 -1.88 -12.44 29.13
CA GLY A 185 -3.06 -13.28 29.33
C GLY A 185 -3.43 -14.15 28.12
N LEU A 186 -2.66 -14.11 27.03
CA LEU A 186 -2.77 -15.04 25.91
C LEU A 186 -1.75 -16.16 26.06
N THR A 187 -2.18 -17.37 25.71
CA THR A 187 -1.29 -18.50 25.46
C THR A 187 -1.19 -18.67 23.95
N ILE A 188 0.04 -18.65 23.43
CA ILE A 188 0.32 -18.81 22.01
C ILE A 188 1.04 -20.13 21.83
N ALA A 189 0.36 -21.07 21.17
CA ALA A 189 0.96 -22.31 20.72
C ALA A 189 1.78 -22.03 19.47
N TYR A 190 3.01 -22.53 19.39
CA TYR A 190 3.83 -22.40 18.19
C TYR A 190 4.61 -23.68 17.90
N ALA A 191 5.04 -23.84 16.65
CA ALA A 191 6.02 -24.82 16.25
C ALA A 191 6.78 -24.34 15.03
N THR A 192 7.96 -24.90 14.82
CA THR A 192 8.76 -24.72 13.60
C THR A 192 8.84 -26.00 12.80
N ALA A 193 8.96 -25.90 11.48
CA ALA A 193 9.11 -27.04 10.59
C ALA A 193 9.95 -26.68 9.36
N ASP A 194 10.60 -27.68 8.78
CA ASP A 194 11.28 -27.58 7.50
C ASP A 194 10.29 -27.48 6.34
N THR A 195 10.59 -26.62 5.37
CA THR A 195 9.84 -26.50 4.12
C THR A 195 10.79 -26.27 2.95
N PRO A 196 10.33 -26.41 1.69
CA PRO A 196 11.12 -26.04 0.51
C PRO A 196 11.58 -24.57 0.48
N LEU A 197 11.01 -23.68 1.30
CA LEU A 197 11.40 -22.28 1.44
C LEU A 197 12.28 -22.02 2.68
N GLY A 198 12.80 -23.07 3.31
CA GLY A 198 13.51 -23.02 4.59
C GLY A 198 12.57 -23.21 5.78
N MET A 199 12.99 -22.76 6.96
CA MET A 199 12.21 -22.91 8.19
C MET A 199 10.93 -22.08 8.13
N VAL A 200 9.82 -22.68 8.53
CA VAL A 200 8.56 -21.99 8.80
C VAL A 200 8.27 -22.02 10.29
N LEU A 201 7.81 -20.91 10.84
CA LEU A 201 7.19 -20.82 12.16
C LEU A 201 5.71 -20.54 11.98
N VAL A 202 4.86 -21.30 12.66
CA VAL A 202 3.43 -21.05 12.76
C VAL A 202 3.08 -20.86 14.23
N ALA A 203 2.30 -19.83 14.54
CA ALA A 203 1.83 -19.53 15.89
C ALA A 203 0.33 -19.24 15.89
N ALA A 204 -0.37 -19.76 16.90
CA ALA A 204 -1.82 -19.69 17.04
C ALA A 204 -2.24 -19.39 18.47
N THR A 205 -3.29 -18.57 18.60
CA THR A 205 -4.08 -18.38 19.81
C THR A 205 -5.19 -19.44 19.88
N ASP A 206 -6.03 -19.39 20.91
CA ASP A 206 -7.29 -20.13 21.00
C ASP A 206 -8.29 -19.80 19.88
N LYS A 207 -8.19 -18.61 19.27
CA LYS A 207 -9.10 -18.15 18.21
C LYS A 207 -8.61 -18.47 16.80
N GLY A 208 -7.30 -18.57 16.59
CA GLY A 208 -6.75 -18.82 15.27
C GLY A 208 -5.26 -18.50 15.14
N ILE A 209 -4.75 -18.60 13.92
CA ILE A 209 -3.37 -18.32 13.56
C ILE A 209 -3.11 -16.81 13.65
N CYS A 210 -2.12 -16.44 14.45
CA CYS A 210 -1.70 -15.05 14.64
C CYS A 210 -0.36 -14.74 13.96
N LYS A 211 0.44 -15.75 13.59
CA LYS A 211 1.70 -15.56 12.86
C LYS A 211 2.06 -16.76 11.98
N ILE A 212 2.51 -16.49 10.76
CA ILE A 212 3.22 -17.44 9.89
C ILE A 212 4.43 -16.70 9.33
N ALA A 213 5.63 -17.22 9.58
CA ALA A 213 6.87 -16.58 9.15
C ALA A 213 7.87 -17.59 8.60
N PHE A 214 8.60 -17.20 7.56
CA PHE A 214 9.70 -17.98 6.99
C PHE A 214 11.06 -17.40 7.37
N GLY A 215 12.05 -18.26 7.55
CA GLY A 215 13.42 -17.86 7.89
C GLY A 215 14.41 -18.96 7.59
N ASP A 216 15.68 -18.68 7.89
CA ASP A 216 16.79 -19.61 7.64
C ASP A 216 17.10 -20.47 8.88
N ALA A 217 16.67 -20.06 10.07
CA ALA A 217 16.89 -20.76 11.34
C ALA A 217 15.67 -20.67 12.25
N ALA A 218 15.35 -21.77 12.94
CA ALA A 218 14.20 -21.87 13.83
C ALA A 218 14.32 -20.90 15.01
N GLU A 219 15.52 -20.79 15.59
CA GLU A 219 15.82 -19.97 16.75
C GLU A 219 15.52 -18.49 16.49
N LEU A 220 15.91 -17.98 15.31
CA LEU A 220 15.65 -16.60 14.91
C LEU A 220 14.16 -16.30 14.77
N LEU A 221 13.38 -17.25 14.25
CA LEU A 221 11.94 -17.12 14.13
C LEU A 221 11.25 -17.11 15.50
N VAL A 222 11.69 -18.00 16.39
CA VAL A 222 11.18 -18.07 17.76
C VAL A 222 11.53 -16.79 18.54
N ASP A 223 12.72 -16.23 18.36
CA ASP A 223 13.11 -14.95 18.95
C ASP A 223 12.28 -13.79 18.40
N GLU A 224 11.98 -13.77 17.10
CA GLU A 224 11.07 -12.78 16.52
C GLU A 224 9.64 -12.93 17.09
N LEU A 225 9.18 -14.17 17.33
CA LEU A 225 7.90 -14.45 17.98
C LEU A 225 7.88 -13.94 19.43
N ARG A 226 8.91 -14.25 20.22
CA ARG A 226 9.11 -13.73 21.59
C ARG A 226 9.10 -12.22 21.62
N ALA A 227 9.82 -11.57 20.71
CA ALA A 227 9.84 -10.10 20.64
C ALA A 227 8.44 -9.52 20.30
N SER A 228 7.71 -10.18 19.40
CA SER A 228 6.36 -9.78 18.96
C SER A 228 5.32 -9.95 20.06
N PHE A 229 5.46 -10.98 20.91
CA PHE A 229 4.51 -11.36 21.95
C PHE A 229 5.17 -11.49 23.33
N ALA A 230 5.99 -10.50 23.71
CA ALA A 230 6.86 -10.61 24.89
C ALA A 230 6.16 -10.79 26.25
N ASN A 231 4.84 -10.63 26.34
CA ASN A 231 4.11 -10.96 27.57
C ASN A 231 3.07 -12.08 27.39
N ALA A 232 3.05 -12.76 26.24
CA ALA A 232 2.28 -13.99 26.06
C ALA A 232 3.00 -15.18 26.71
N ALA A 233 2.23 -16.17 27.14
CA ALA A 233 2.77 -17.49 27.42
C ALA A 233 2.99 -18.20 26.08
N LEU A 234 4.24 -18.30 25.64
CA LEU A 234 4.59 -19.08 24.45
C LEU A 234 4.75 -20.55 24.84
N VAL A 235 4.02 -21.43 24.17
CA VAL A 235 4.07 -22.87 24.38
C VAL A 235 4.43 -23.52 23.06
N GLU A 236 5.52 -24.28 23.04
CA GLU A 236 5.84 -25.11 21.90
C GLU A 236 4.86 -26.30 21.86
N SER A 237 4.13 -26.45 20.75
CA SER A 237 3.08 -27.47 20.60
C SER A 237 3.04 -27.99 19.16
N PRO A 238 4.02 -28.81 18.75
CA PRO A 238 4.09 -29.37 17.40
C PRO A 238 2.80 -30.07 16.97
N GLU A 239 2.16 -30.82 17.87
CA GLU A 239 0.91 -31.54 17.62
C GLU A 239 -0.27 -30.62 17.28
N ARG A 240 -0.36 -29.46 17.92
CA ARG A 240 -1.42 -28.46 17.64
C ARG A 240 -1.19 -27.73 16.34
N ILE A 241 0.07 -27.59 15.93
CA ILE A 241 0.49 -26.80 14.78
C ILE A 241 0.64 -27.66 13.52
N ALA A 242 0.87 -28.97 13.66
CA ALA A 242 1.06 -29.92 12.56
C ALA A 242 0.00 -29.81 11.44
N PRO A 243 -1.32 -29.72 11.73
CA PRO A 243 -2.32 -29.59 10.68
C PRO A 243 -2.13 -28.33 9.80
N PHE A 244 -1.63 -27.22 10.38
CA PHE A 244 -1.38 -25.99 9.62
C PHE A 244 -0.12 -26.10 8.76
N VAL A 245 0.92 -26.76 9.28
CA VAL A 245 2.15 -27.04 8.55
C VAL A 245 1.85 -27.98 7.37
N GLU A 246 0.99 -28.98 7.55
CA GLU A 246 0.51 -29.83 6.45
C GLU A 246 -0.18 -29.03 5.35
N GLN A 247 -1.01 -28.04 5.72
CA GLN A 247 -1.62 -27.16 4.71
C GLN A 247 -0.58 -26.32 3.96
N ILE A 248 0.43 -25.80 4.66
CA ILE A 248 1.53 -25.04 4.07
C ILE A 248 2.32 -25.93 3.11
N ASN A 249 2.65 -27.17 3.50
CA ASN A 249 3.37 -28.10 2.65
C ASN A 249 2.56 -28.50 1.41
N ALA A 250 1.25 -28.75 1.56
CA ALA A 250 0.34 -29.00 0.44
C ALA A 250 0.27 -27.79 -0.52
N TYR A 251 0.32 -26.58 0.01
CA TYR A 251 0.36 -25.37 -0.80
C TYR A 251 1.68 -25.25 -1.57
N LEU A 252 2.81 -25.45 -0.88
CA LEU A 252 4.14 -25.38 -1.48
C LEU A 252 4.38 -26.51 -2.50
N SER A 253 3.75 -27.66 -2.35
CA SER A 253 3.77 -28.75 -3.33
C SER A 253 2.79 -28.56 -4.49
N GLY A 254 1.82 -27.65 -4.34
CA GLY A 254 0.81 -27.36 -5.37
C GLY A 254 -0.43 -28.26 -5.33
N THR A 255 -0.57 -29.12 -4.32
CA THR A 255 -1.78 -29.92 -4.13
C THR A 255 -2.91 -29.13 -3.43
N ARG A 256 -2.63 -27.89 -3.05
CA ARG A 256 -3.58 -26.93 -2.49
C ARG A 256 -3.30 -25.53 -3.05
N GLU A 257 -4.34 -24.84 -3.48
CA GLU A 257 -4.23 -23.46 -3.97
C GLU A 257 -4.79 -22.40 -3.00
N ARG A 258 -5.59 -22.83 -2.02
CA ARG A 258 -6.29 -21.98 -1.07
C ARG A 258 -6.12 -22.46 0.36
N PHE A 259 -5.93 -21.51 1.26
CA PHE A 259 -5.92 -21.75 2.69
C PHE A 259 -7.32 -21.56 3.27
N ASP A 260 -7.73 -22.48 4.13
CA ASP A 260 -8.89 -22.31 5.01
C ASP A 260 -8.37 -22.32 6.45
N LEU A 261 -7.81 -21.18 6.84
CA LEU A 261 -7.13 -21.01 8.12
C LEU A 261 -7.89 -19.97 8.95
N PRO A 262 -8.29 -20.28 10.20
CA PRO A 262 -8.85 -19.27 11.09
C PRO A 262 -7.74 -18.29 11.44
N LEU A 263 -7.87 -17.02 11.03
CA LEU A 263 -6.86 -15.98 11.32
C LEU A 263 -7.28 -15.13 12.52
N ASP A 264 -6.40 -15.00 13.50
CA ASP A 264 -6.56 -14.10 14.65
C ASP A 264 -5.47 -13.01 14.59
N ILE A 265 -5.70 -12.04 13.69
CA ILE A 265 -4.75 -10.97 13.38
C ILE A 265 -5.36 -9.59 13.63
N ALA A 266 -4.60 -8.72 14.27
CA ALA A 266 -4.99 -7.33 14.47
C ALA A 266 -4.67 -6.51 13.21
N ALA A 267 -5.70 -5.96 12.57
CA ALA A 267 -5.58 -5.12 11.39
C ALA A 267 -6.20 -3.73 11.63
N THR A 268 -5.58 -2.68 11.10
CA THR A 268 -6.30 -1.42 10.88
C THR A 268 -7.34 -1.60 9.76
N ALA A 269 -8.37 -0.76 9.72
CA ALA A 269 -9.37 -0.81 8.66
C ALA A 269 -8.77 -0.71 7.24
N PHE A 270 -7.66 0.01 7.09
CA PHE A 270 -6.94 0.08 5.81
C PHE A 270 -6.18 -1.21 5.50
N GLN A 271 -5.47 -1.78 6.48
CA GLN A 271 -4.77 -3.06 6.32
C GLN A 271 -5.75 -4.18 5.99
N GLN A 272 -6.89 -4.27 6.69
CA GLN A 272 -7.92 -5.27 6.41
C GLN A 272 -8.36 -5.20 4.95
N ARG A 273 -8.71 -3.99 4.46
CA ARG A 273 -9.11 -3.80 3.06
C ARG A 273 -8.03 -4.21 2.08
N VAL A 274 -6.76 -3.90 2.37
CA VAL A 274 -5.64 -4.32 1.51
C VAL A 274 -5.52 -5.85 1.54
N TRP A 275 -5.47 -6.47 2.71
CA TRP A 275 -5.33 -7.91 2.86
C TRP A 275 -6.49 -8.68 2.22
N ASP A 276 -7.73 -8.19 2.33
CA ASP A 276 -8.89 -8.74 1.61
C ASP A 276 -8.68 -8.68 0.09
N ALA A 277 -8.12 -7.57 -0.42
CA ALA A 277 -7.80 -7.45 -1.84
C ALA A 277 -6.67 -8.39 -2.26
N LEU A 278 -5.69 -8.65 -1.39
CA LEU A 278 -4.63 -9.64 -1.63
C LEU A 278 -5.20 -11.06 -1.75
N CYS A 279 -6.09 -11.45 -0.83
CA CYS A 279 -6.73 -12.77 -0.84
C CYS A 279 -7.61 -13.00 -2.06
N ARG A 280 -8.02 -11.95 -2.78
CA ARG A 280 -8.77 -12.04 -4.05
C ARG A 280 -7.87 -12.26 -5.27
N ILE A 281 -6.55 -12.13 -5.15
CA ILE A 281 -5.63 -12.42 -6.26
C ILE A 281 -5.58 -13.94 -6.42
N PRO A 282 -5.96 -14.51 -7.59
CA PRO A 282 -5.94 -15.96 -7.79
C PRO A 282 -4.55 -16.58 -7.68
N TYR A 283 -4.50 -17.88 -7.41
CA TYR A 283 -3.26 -18.66 -7.47
C TYR A 283 -2.64 -18.58 -8.86
N GLY A 284 -1.31 -18.43 -8.92
CA GLY A 284 -0.58 -18.25 -10.18
C GLY A 284 -0.68 -16.86 -10.80
N GLN A 285 -1.45 -15.94 -10.23
CA GLN A 285 -1.58 -14.56 -10.72
C GLN A 285 -0.85 -13.55 -9.85
N THR A 286 -0.36 -12.49 -10.48
CA THR A 286 0.21 -11.34 -9.79
C THR A 286 -0.60 -10.07 -10.06
N ARG A 287 -0.47 -9.10 -9.16
CA ARG A 287 -0.98 -7.73 -9.34
C ARG A 287 0.09 -6.73 -8.93
N SER A 288 0.05 -5.53 -9.51
CA SER A 288 0.91 -4.45 -9.08
C SER A 288 0.34 -3.71 -7.87
N TYR A 289 1.20 -3.07 -7.08
CA TYR A 289 0.75 -2.18 -5.99
C TYR A 289 -0.24 -1.09 -6.48
N THR A 290 -0.08 -0.64 -7.73
CA THR A 290 -0.97 0.33 -8.38
C THR A 290 -2.35 -0.27 -8.64
N GLU A 291 -2.42 -1.48 -9.19
CA GLU A 291 -3.69 -2.16 -9.47
C GLU A 291 -4.46 -2.44 -8.18
N ILE A 292 -3.78 -2.81 -7.09
CA ILE A 292 -4.42 -2.98 -5.78
C ILE A 292 -4.96 -1.64 -5.27
N ALA A 293 -4.20 -0.54 -5.40
CA ALA A 293 -4.65 0.78 -5.00
C ALA A 293 -5.88 1.25 -5.81
N GLU A 294 -5.91 0.95 -7.11
CA GLU A 294 -7.04 1.21 -8.01
C GLU A 294 -8.28 0.39 -7.64
N ALA A 295 -8.12 -0.92 -7.42
CA ALA A 295 -9.21 -1.81 -7.00
C ALA A 295 -9.85 -1.38 -5.67
N LEU A 296 -9.06 -0.76 -4.78
CA LEU A 296 -9.51 -0.22 -3.50
C LEU A 296 -10.10 1.20 -3.60
N GLY A 297 -10.18 1.79 -4.80
CA GLY A 297 -10.68 3.16 -5.00
C GLY A 297 -9.76 4.24 -4.45
N VAL A 298 -8.49 3.92 -4.22
CA VAL A 298 -7.46 4.82 -3.66
C VAL A 298 -6.19 4.82 -4.54
N PRO A 299 -6.29 5.14 -5.86
CA PRO A 299 -5.20 4.97 -6.83
C PRO A 299 -3.90 5.73 -6.50
N ARG A 300 -3.97 6.72 -5.60
CA ARG A 300 -2.82 7.51 -5.14
C ARG A 300 -2.13 6.94 -3.89
N ALA A 301 -2.70 5.92 -3.26
CA ALA A 301 -2.23 5.34 -2.00
C ALA A 301 -1.25 4.16 -2.19
N VAL A 302 -0.53 4.09 -3.30
CA VAL A 302 0.36 2.96 -3.67
C VAL A 302 1.39 2.65 -2.58
N ARG A 303 2.01 3.67 -1.97
CA ARG A 303 2.99 3.47 -0.88
C ARG A 303 2.34 2.93 0.41
N ALA A 304 1.12 3.37 0.70
CA ALA A 304 0.38 2.88 1.86
C ALA A 304 -0.01 1.41 1.66
N VAL A 305 -0.42 1.03 0.45
CA VAL A 305 -0.66 -0.37 0.06
C VAL A 305 0.62 -1.20 0.23
N ALA A 306 1.76 -0.70 -0.26
CA ALA A 306 3.04 -1.40 -0.09
C ALA A 306 3.42 -1.61 1.39
N SER A 307 3.20 -0.60 2.25
CA SER A 307 3.41 -0.72 3.69
C SER A 307 2.46 -1.74 4.33
N ALA A 308 1.19 -1.77 3.93
CA ALA A 308 0.22 -2.76 4.40
C ALA A 308 0.62 -4.19 3.99
N CYS A 309 1.12 -4.40 2.76
CA CYS A 309 1.67 -5.67 2.32
C CYS A 309 2.89 -6.10 3.16
N ALA A 310 3.81 -5.17 3.45
CA ALA A 310 5.00 -5.44 4.26
C ALA A 310 4.66 -5.77 5.73
N SER A 311 3.53 -5.26 6.23
CA SER A 311 3.05 -5.51 7.60
C SER A 311 2.32 -6.84 7.79
N ASN A 312 2.15 -7.65 6.74
CA ASN A 312 1.49 -8.94 6.81
C ASN A 312 2.16 -9.87 7.86
N PRO A 313 1.43 -10.34 8.90
CA PRO A 313 1.97 -11.25 9.90
C PRO A 313 1.86 -12.74 9.53
N VAL A 314 1.10 -13.09 8.50
CA VAL A 314 0.77 -14.47 8.11
C VAL A 314 1.14 -14.74 6.65
N ALA A 315 2.39 -15.16 6.43
CA ALA A 315 2.88 -15.56 5.11
C ALA A 315 1.97 -16.62 4.47
N LEU A 316 1.83 -16.57 3.15
CA LEU A 316 1.00 -17.46 2.31
C LEU A 316 -0.52 -17.33 2.53
N ALA A 317 -0.98 -17.35 3.78
CA ALA A 317 -2.40 -17.18 4.12
C ALA A 317 -2.95 -15.84 3.63
N ILE A 318 -2.16 -14.77 3.78
CA ILE A 318 -2.37 -13.51 3.07
C ILE A 318 -1.29 -13.42 1.97
N PRO A 319 -1.63 -13.53 0.68
CA PRO A 319 -0.67 -13.76 -0.39
C PRO A 319 0.03 -12.48 -0.85
N CYS A 320 0.75 -11.80 0.06
CA CYS A 320 1.45 -10.55 -0.25
C CYS A 320 2.63 -10.71 -1.21
N HIS A 321 3.12 -11.94 -1.42
CA HIS A 321 4.12 -12.27 -2.45
C HIS A 321 3.58 -12.08 -3.86
N ARG A 322 2.26 -12.19 -4.09
CA ARG A 322 1.63 -11.96 -5.40
C ARG A 322 1.63 -10.49 -5.85
N VAL A 323 2.08 -9.57 -5.00
CA VAL A 323 2.14 -8.14 -5.34
C VAL A 323 3.52 -7.74 -5.83
N VAL A 324 3.62 -7.21 -7.04
CA VAL A 324 4.87 -6.83 -7.70
C VAL A 324 4.91 -5.34 -8.05
N GLN A 325 6.07 -4.84 -8.49
CA GLN A 325 6.14 -3.49 -9.04
C GLN A 325 5.40 -3.40 -10.39
N LYS A 326 5.05 -2.18 -10.81
CA LYS A 326 4.40 -1.95 -12.12
C LYS A 326 5.25 -2.45 -13.30
N SER A 327 6.57 -2.47 -13.15
CA SER A 327 7.50 -3.02 -14.14
C SER A 327 7.52 -4.56 -14.21
N GLY A 328 6.81 -5.25 -13.33
CA GLY A 328 6.92 -6.70 -13.11
C GLY A 328 8.10 -7.08 -12.20
N SER A 329 8.98 -6.13 -11.84
CA SER A 329 10.12 -6.40 -10.97
C SER A 329 9.69 -6.78 -9.55
N LEU A 330 10.42 -7.73 -8.95
CA LEU A 330 10.24 -8.08 -7.55
C LEU A 330 10.83 -7.00 -6.65
N ALA A 331 10.02 -6.50 -5.72
CA ALA A 331 10.51 -5.63 -4.67
C ALA A 331 9.69 -5.85 -3.40
N GLY A 332 10.39 -5.74 -2.27
CA GLY A 332 9.81 -5.88 -0.94
C GLY A 332 9.21 -7.26 -0.70
N TYR A 333 9.82 -8.01 0.22
CA TYR A 333 9.17 -9.17 0.83
C TYR A 333 9.73 -9.33 2.22
N ARG A 334 8.83 -9.45 3.21
CA ARG A 334 9.23 -9.53 4.63
C ARG A 334 10.22 -10.67 4.88
N TRP A 335 10.05 -11.78 4.15
CA TRP A 335 10.83 -13.01 4.32
C TRP A 335 11.90 -13.20 3.22
N GLY A 336 12.22 -12.14 2.46
CA GLY A 336 13.31 -12.13 1.49
C GLY A 336 12.90 -12.36 0.03
N LEU A 337 13.54 -11.61 -0.88
CA LEU A 337 13.24 -11.68 -2.31
C LEU A 337 13.39 -13.09 -2.94
N PRO A 338 14.38 -13.93 -2.56
CA PRO A 338 14.49 -15.29 -3.11
C PRO A 338 13.23 -16.14 -2.89
N ARG A 339 12.65 -16.08 -1.68
CA ARG A 339 11.40 -16.81 -1.36
C ARG A 339 10.22 -16.30 -2.16
N LYS A 340 10.14 -14.97 -2.37
CA LYS A 340 9.08 -14.36 -3.20
C LYS A 340 9.17 -14.82 -4.65
N ALA A 341 10.38 -14.86 -5.22
CA ALA A 341 10.60 -15.36 -6.57
C ALA A 341 10.18 -16.83 -6.70
N ALA A 342 10.70 -17.69 -5.81
CA ALA A 342 10.38 -19.11 -5.80
C ALA A 342 8.87 -19.39 -5.70
N LEU A 343 8.16 -18.63 -4.87
CA LEU A 343 6.69 -18.74 -4.76
C LEU A 343 5.99 -18.37 -6.07
N ILE A 344 6.32 -17.21 -6.65
CA ILE A 344 5.67 -16.76 -7.89
C ILE A 344 5.93 -17.76 -9.02
N ASP A 345 7.17 -18.23 -9.16
CA ASP A 345 7.55 -19.17 -10.21
C ASP A 345 6.83 -20.51 -10.05
N ALA A 346 6.78 -21.06 -8.82
CA ALA A 346 6.08 -22.31 -8.54
C ALA A 346 4.56 -22.22 -8.78
N GLU A 347 3.94 -21.09 -8.41
CA GLU A 347 2.52 -20.87 -8.67
C GLU A 347 2.23 -20.73 -10.17
N ALA A 348 3.06 -19.97 -10.89
CA ALA A 348 2.88 -19.75 -12.33
C ALA A 348 3.04 -21.04 -13.15
N GLN A 349 4.03 -21.88 -12.83
CA GLN A 349 4.25 -23.17 -13.50
C GLN A 349 3.05 -24.11 -13.35
N ARG A 350 2.44 -24.12 -12.16
CA ARG A 350 1.33 -25.03 -11.83
C ARG A 350 0.00 -24.55 -12.40
N ALA A 351 -0.25 -23.25 -12.39
CA ALA A 351 -1.41 -22.65 -13.06
C ALA A 351 -1.34 -22.83 -14.60
N GLY A 352 -0.13 -22.81 -15.18
CA GLY A 352 0.08 -23.13 -16.60
C GLY A 352 -0.10 -24.61 -16.94
N GLY A 353 0.22 -25.52 -16.00
CA GLY A 353 0.06 -26.96 -16.16
C GLY A 353 -1.40 -27.42 -16.25
N GLU A 354 -2.30 -26.82 -15.48
CA GLU A 354 -3.75 -27.06 -15.61
C GLU A 354 -4.31 -26.59 -16.96
N PHE A 355 -3.80 -25.48 -17.50
CA PHE A 355 -4.21 -24.97 -18.81
C PHE A 355 -3.74 -25.86 -19.97
N ALA A 356 -2.53 -26.43 -19.88
CA ALA A 356 -2.01 -27.39 -20.84
C ALA A 356 -2.71 -28.76 -20.75
N ALA A 357 -3.05 -29.22 -19.55
CA ALA A 357 -3.81 -30.44 -19.35
C ALA A 357 -5.25 -30.32 -19.85
N ALA A 358 -5.90 -29.16 -19.69
CA ALA A 358 -7.25 -28.91 -20.23
C ALA A 358 -7.30 -28.92 -21.76
N LEU A 359 -6.28 -28.38 -22.44
CA LEU A 359 -6.18 -28.40 -23.90
C LEU A 359 -5.88 -29.79 -24.48
N ALA A 360 -5.15 -30.64 -23.74
CA ALA A 360 -4.83 -32.00 -24.18
C ALA A 360 -6.03 -32.97 -24.10
N VAL A 361 -7.07 -32.63 -23.34
CA VAL A 361 -8.31 -33.44 -23.24
C VAL A 361 -9.29 -33.10 -24.38
N ASP A 362 -9.30 -31.86 -24.86
CA ASP A 362 -10.16 -31.44 -25.98
C ASP A 362 -9.67 -31.94 -27.37
N ASP A 363 -8.37 -32.23 -27.52
CA ASP A 363 -7.80 -32.81 -28.77
C ASP A 363 -7.94 -34.35 -28.85
N ALA A 364 -8.52 -34.99 -27.83
CA ALA A 364 -8.67 -36.44 -27.73
C ALA A 364 -10.13 -36.94 -27.80
N THR A 365 -11.08 -36.10 -28.26
CA THR A 365 -12.51 -36.48 -28.39
C THR A 365 -12.98 -36.51 -29.84
#